data_AF-A0A7S1ENE3-F1
#
_entry.id   AF-A0A7S1ENE3-F1
#
_cell.length_a   1.000
_cell.length_b   1.000
_cell.length_c   1.000
_cell.angle_alpha   90.00
_cell.angle_beta   90.00
_cell.angle_gamma   90.00
#
_symmetry.space_group_name_H-M   'P 1'
#
loop_
_entity.id
_entity.type
_entity.pdbx_description
1 polymer ?
#
loop_
_entity_poly.entity_id
_entity_poly.type
_entity_poly.pdbx_seq_one_letter_code
_entity_poly.pdbx_strand_id
1 'polypeptide(L)'
;GTHDSATHYLSENLQPGREAQLPEWARTAVRLAEALRIPADQLVRRWAKAQTLSVGEQLERGIRYVDVRAGWNRDLERWAVHHALTGAAVDEVMEEIKTFLVSAPSEVVVVELTHFFGDPTPDDVERLALMVDEVFGNMTARYRAGKSSLFERTVGEMAEANDRVVVVFEDDDVGRRHGFWPRKTITNTYANTDNFSDMMAFNHDVVSAFNDVNYDASAILKTSWTLTTQA
;
A
#
# COMPACT_ATOMS: atom_id res chain seq x y z
N GLY A 1 -11.09 -0.50 -3.23
CA GLY A 1 -9.61 -0.39 -3.14
C GLY A 1 -8.99 -1.52 -3.93
N THR A 2 -7.70 -1.43 -4.22
CA THR A 2 -6.93 -2.51 -4.85
C THR A 2 -5.76 -2.91 -3.94
N HIS A 3 -5.36 -4.17 -4.03
CA HIS A 3 -4.17 -4.70 -3.34
C HIS A 3 -2.98 -4.65 -4.29
N ASP A 4 -1.78 -4.37 -3.76
CA ASP A 4 -0.56 -4.23 -4.57
C ASP A 4 -0.80 -3.28 -5.76
N SER A 5 -1.37 -2.11 -5.45
CA SER A 5 -2.06 -1.25 -6.43
C SER A 5 -1.15 -0.75 -7.53
N ALA A 6 0.13 -0.53 -7.23
CA ALA A 6 1.09 0.03 -8.16
C ALA A 6 1.91 -1.03 -8.93
N THR A 7 1.44 -2.28 -9.01
CA THR A 7 2.15 -3.37 -9.70
C THR A 7 1.87 -3.49 -11.20
N HIS A 8 1.21 -2.51 -11.82
CA HIS A 8 0.98 -2.51 -13.28
C HIS A 8 2.29 -2.65 -14.06
N TYR A 9 3.33 -1.94 -13.62
CA TYR A 9 4.68 -2.12 -14.11
C TYR A 9 5.55 -2.73 -13.01
N LEU A 10 6.24 -3.81 -13.38
CA LEU A 10 7.33 -4.40 -12.63
C LEU A 10 8.49 -4.56 -13.61
N SER A 11 9.72 -4.40 -13.16
CA SER A 11 10.94 -4.58 -13.93
C SER A 11 11.44 -6.04 -13.87
N GLU A 12 12.59 -6.31 -14.47
CA GLU A 12 13.30 -7.60 -14.37
C GLU A 12 14.09 -7.73 -13.06
N ASN A 13 14.24 -6.64 -12.31
CA ASN A 13 15.05 -6.61 -11.10
C ASN A 13 14.24 -7.08 -9.89
N LEU A 14 14.75 -8.09 -9.18
CA LEU A 14 14.23 -8.47 -7.86
C LEU A 14 14.29 -7.27 -6.92
N GLN A 15 13.38 -7.27 -5.93
CA GLN A 15 13.37 -6.23 -4.92
C GLN A 15 14.74 -6.17 -4.22
N PRO A 16 15.28 -4.96 -3.98
CA PRO A 16 16.55 -4.78 -3.29
C PRO A 16 16.42 -5.14 -1.81
N GLY A 17 17.54 -5.54 -1.20
CA GLY A 17 17.62 -5.88 0.20
C GLY A 17 18.03 -7.33 0.45
N ARG A 18 17.72 -7.84 1.63
CA ARG A 18 18.13 -9.20 2.04
C ARG A 18 17.21 -10.22 1.41
N GLU A 19 17.73 -11.40 1.04
CA GLU A 19 16.90 -12.51 0.52
C GLU A 19 15.75 -12.88 1.47
N ALA A 20 15.93 -12.69 2.78
CA ALA A 20 14.88 -12.89 3.78
C ALA A 20 13.68 -11.93 3.62
N GLN A 21 13.85 -10.77 3.00
CA GLN A 21 12.78 -9.81 2.71
C GLN A 21 11.92 -10.25 1.52
N LEU A 22 12.41 -11.15 0.65
CA LEU A 22 11.57 -11.77 -0.38
C LEU A 22 10.51 -12.66 0.27
N PRO A 23 9.26 -12.66 -0.22
CA PRO A 23 8.29 -13.65 0.18
C PRO A 23 8.77 -15.09 -0.10
N GLU A 24 8.32 -16.06 0.69
CA GLU A 24 8.72 -17.46 0.53
C GLU A 24 8.38 -18.03 -0.86
N TRP A 25 7.19 -17.66 -1.38
CA TRP A 25 6.79 -18.03 -2.73
C TRP A 25 7.77 -17.49 -3.77
N ALA A 26 8.30 -16.27 -3.58
CA ALA A 26 9.22 -15.63 -4.51
C ALA A 26 10.58 -16.31 -4.48
N ARG A 27 11.11 -16.62 -3.28
CA ARG A 27 12.34 -17.44 -3.15
C ARG A 27 12.18 -18.81 -3.81
N THR A 28 11.02 -19.44 -3.66
CA THR A 28 10.73 -20.73 -4.29
C THR A 28 10.64 -20.62 -5.81
N ALA A 29 10.01 -19.56 -6.33
CA ALA A 29 9.99 -19.27 -7.77
C ALA A 29 11.40 -19.03 -8.32
N VAL A 30 12.26 -18.28 -7.62
CA VAL A 30 13.66 -18.07 -8.01
C VAL A 30 14.40 -19.41 -8.10
N ARG A 31 14.34 -20.25 -7.06
CA ARG A 31 14.98 -21.58 -7.07
C ARG A 31 14.48 -22.49 -8.19
N LEU A 32 13.17 -22.45 -8.47
CA LEU A 32 12.59 -23.21 -9.57
C LEU A 32 13.07 -22.71 -10.93
N ALA A 33 13.13 -21.39 -11.11
CA ALA A 33 13.62 -20.77 -12.33
C ALA A 33 15.09 -21.14 -12.61
N GLU A 34 15.93 -21.11 -11.57
CA GLU A 34 17.33 -21.56 -11.64
C GLU A 34 17.44 -23.04 -12.06
N ALA A 35 16.64 -23.92 -11.44
CA ALA A 35 16.62 -25.35 -11.78
C ALA A 35 16.17 -25.60 -13.22
N LEU A 36 15.23 -24.81 -13.72
CA LEU A 36 14.71 -24.87 -15.10
C LEU A 36 15.57 -24.07 -16.11
N ARG A 37 16.60 -23.35 -15.64
CA ARG A 37 17.45 -22.45 -16.44
C ARG A 37 16.66 -21.40 -17.22
N ILE A 38 15.62 -20.86 -16.59
CA ILE A 38 14.86 -19.71 -17.09
C ILE A 38 15.19 -18.47 -16.23
N PRO A 39 15.13 -17.25 -16.80
CA PRO A 39 15.32 -16.04 -16.00
C PRO A 39 14.28 -15.95 -14.87
N ALA A 40 14.75 -15.69 -13.64
CA ALA A 40 13.90 -15.75 -12.45
C ALA A 40 12.75 -14.74 -12.48
N ASP A 41 12.99 -13.56 -13.03
CA ASP A 41 11.99 -12.51 -13.16
C ASP A 41 10.78 -12.96 -14.02
N GLN A 42 10.99 -13.80 -15.03
CA GLN A 42 9.92 -14.27 -15.91
C GLN A 42 8.89 -15.12 -15.16
N LEU A 43 9.31 -15.89 -14.17
CA LEU A 43 8.42 -16.66 -13.32
C LEU A 43 7.85 -15.79 -12.20
N VAL A 44 8.70 -15.05 -11.49
CA VAL A 44 8.29 -14.20 -10.36
C VAL A 44 7.26 -13.17 -10.78
N ARG A 45 7.47 -12.48 -11.91
CA ARG A 45 6.57 -11.42 -12.40
C ARG A 45 5.15 -11.88 -12.64
N ARG A 46 4.97 -13.13 -13.09
CA ARG A 46 3.63 -13.71 -13.33
C ARG A 46 2.82 -13.85 -12.04
N TRP A 47 3.50 -14.02 -10.91
CA TRP A 47 2.87 -14.15 -9.60
C TRP A 47 2.84 -12.85 -8.82
N ALA A 48 3.76 -11.93 -9.11
CA ALA A 48 3.85 -10.63 -8.45
C ALA A 48 2.96 -9.54 -9.08
N LYS A 49 2.64 -9.61 -10.37
CA LYS A 49 1.78 -8.60 -10.99
C LYS A 49 0.32 -8.80 -10.55
N ALA A 50 -0.20 -7.87 -9.76
CA ALA A 50 -1.59 -7.91 -9.26
C ALA A 50 -2.54 -7.00 -10.05
N GLN A 51 -2.04 -5.94 -10.68
CA GLN A 51 -2.84 -4.97 -11.42
C GLN A 51 -2.44 -4.87 -12.89
N THR A 52 -3.40 -4.60 -13.77
CA THR A 52 -3.17 -4.37 -15.21
C THR A 52 -3.29 -2.90 -15.63
N LEU A 53 -3.64 -2.02 -14.70
CA LEU A 53 -3.86 -0.59 -14.93
C LEU A 53 -2.97 0.23 -14.00
N SER A 54 -2.48 1.38 -14.45
CA SER A 54 -1.80 2.36 -13.58
C SER A 54 -2.69 2.81 -12.40
N VAL A 55 -2.12 3.46 -11.39
CA VAL A 55 -2.91 3.92 -10.24
C VAL A 55 -3.89 4.99 -10.69
N GLY A 56 -3.47 5.93 -11.54
CA GLY A 56 -4.37 6.92 -12.14
C GLY A 56 -5.57 6.29 -12.85
N GLU A 57 -5.33 5.29 -13.71
CA GLU A 57 -6.37 4.55 -14.41
C GLU A 57 -7.30 3.76 -13.47
N GLN A 58 -6.79 3.25 -12.36
CA GLN A 58 -7.61 2.61 -11.33
C GLN A 58 -8.52 3.63 -10.64
N LEU A 59 -8.01 4.83 -10.33
CA LEU A 59 -8.78 5.91 -9.71
C LEU A 59 -9.90 6.38 -10.64
N GLU A 60 -9.63 6.54 -11.94
CA GLU A 60 -10.66 6.87 -12.94
C GLU A 60 -11.80 5.83 -13.00
N ARG A 61 -11.52 4.58 -12.62
CA ARG A 61 -12.49 3.47 -12.58
C ARG A 61 -13.13 3.25 -11.21
N GLY A 62 -12.97 4.20 -10.28
CA GLY A 62 -13.68 4.21 -9.00
C GLY A 62 -12.90 3.64 -7.82
N ILE A 63 -11.61 3.30 -7.98
CA ILE A 63 -10.76 2.92 -6.84
C ILE A 63 -10.45 4.15 -5.98
N ARG A 64 -10.57 4.03 -4.66
CA ARG A 64 -10.28 5.11 -3.68
C ARG A 64 -9.38 4.70 -2.51
N TYR A 65 -8.91 3.46 -2.53
CA TYR A 65 -7.89 2.97 -1.60
C TYR A 65 -6.78 2.36 -2.45
N VAL A 66 -5.56 2.85 -2.24
CA VAL A 66 -4.35 2.50 -2.99
C VAL A 66 -3.31 1.96 -2.01
N ASP A 67 -2.98 0.69 -2.16
CA ASP A 67 -1.94 -0.03 -1.43
C ASP A 67 -0.60 0.09 -2.18
N VAL A 68 0.32 0.88 -1.64
CA VAL A 68 1.65 1.14 -2.21
C VAL A 68 2.72 0.52 -1.31
N ARG A 69 3.24 -0.62 -1.75
CA ARG A 69 4.43 -1.24 -1.14
C ARG A 69 5.67 -0.51 -1.64
N ALA A 70 6.28 0.29 -0.77
CA ALA A 70 7.41 1.16 -1.10
C ALA A 70 8.71 0.57 -0.54
N GLY A 71 9.80 0.65 -1.29
CA GLY A 71 11.10 0.17 -0.85
C GLY A 71 12.24 0.99 -1.44
N TRP A 72 13.27 1.16 -0.64
CA TRP A 72 14.45 1.94 -0.99
C TRP A 72 15.35 1.17 -1.95
N ASN A 73 15.50 1.72 -3.15
CA ASN A 73 16.46 1.23 -4.13
C ASN A 73 17.78 1.96 -3.93
N ARG A 74 18.76 1.27 -3.33
CA ARG A 74 20.09 1.81 -3.03
C ARG A 74 20.91 2.13 -4.29
N ASP A 75 20.75 1.36 -5.36
CA ASP A 75 21.51 1.56 -6.59
C ASP A 75 21.05 2.82 -7.35
N LEU A 76 19.76 3.14 -7.24
CA LEU A 76 19.14 4.30 -7.86
C LEU A 76 18.96 5.48 -6.88
N GLU A 77 19.33 5.30 -5.62
CA GLU A 77 19.11 6.23 -4.51
C GLU A 77 17.69 6.83 -4.50
N ARG A 78 16.67 5.97 -4.69
CA ARG A 78 15.27 6.39 -4.79
C ARG A 78 14.28 5.37 -4.22
N TRP A 79 13.09 5.86 -3.86
CA TRP A 79 11.97 5.01 -3.49
C TRP A 79 11.27 4.45 -4.73
N ALA A 80 11.09 3.13 -4.75
CA ALA A 80 10.37 2.42 -5.81
C ALA A 80 9.28 1.54 -5.22
N VAL A 81 8.26 1.25 -6.01
CA VAL A 81 7.24 0.24 -5.70
C VAL A 81 7.89 -1.14 -5.72
N HIS A 82 7.49 -2.05 -4.82
CA HIS A 82 7.94 -3.44 -4.84
C HIS A 82 6.80 -4.44 -4.67
N HIS A 83 6.88 -5.52 -5.43
CA HIS A 83 6.23 -6.77 -5.08
C HIS A 83 7.10 -7.91 -5.63
N ALA A 84 8.06 -8.38 -4.82
CA ALA A 84 9.15 -9.31 -5.22
C ALA A 84 10.09 -8.80 -6.33
N LEU A 85 9.62 -7.91 -7.20
CA LEU A 85 10.32 -7.18 -8.24
C LEU A 85 10.15 -5.67 -8.01
N THR A 86 11.10 -4.90 -8.51
CA THR A 86 11.08 -3.44 -8.48
C THR A 86 10.12 -2.90 -9.55
N GLY A 87 9.24 -1.96 -9.20
CA GLY A 87 8.27 -1.30 -10.08
C GLY A 87 8.61 0.16 -10.39
N ALA A 88 7.55 0.95 -10.58
CA ALA A 88 7.62 2.39 -10.83
C ALA A 88 8.21 3.15 -9.63
N ALA A 89 8.61 4.40 -9.84
CA ALA A 89 9.05 5.24 -8.74
C ALA A 89 7.84 5.66 -7.88
N VAL A 90 8.03 5.82 -6.56
CA VAL A 90 6.90 6.10 -5.65
C VAL A 90 6.35 7.50 -5.89
N ASP A 91 7.20 8.47 -6.22
CA ASP A 91 6.83 9.83 -6.60
C ASP A 91 5.93 9.86 -7.84
N GLU A 92 6.24 9.07 -8.88
CA GLU A 92 5.39 8.92 -10.07
C GLU A 92 3.97 8.47 -9.67
N VAL A 93 3.85 7.51 -8.74
CA VAL A 93 2.55 7.04 -8.24
C VAL A 93 1.82 8.13 -7.43
N MET A 94 2.53 8.90 -6.61
CA MET A 94 1.92 10.00 -5.86
C MET A 94 1.40 11.09 -6.82
N GLU A 95 2.12 11.39 -7.89
CA GLU A 95 1.73 12.36 -8.92
C GLU A 95 0.50 11.90 -9.73
N GLU A 96 0.38 10.60 -10.03
CA GLU A 96 -0.85 10.04 -10.62
C GLU A 96 -2.07 10.29 -9.72
N ILE A 97 -1.93 10.06 -8.41
CA ILE A 97 -2.99 10.31 -7.41
C ILE A 97 -3.31 11.80 -7.33
N LYS A 98 -2.29 12.65 -7.30
CA LYS A 98 -2.45 14.10 -7.29
C LYS A 98 -3.20 14.60 -8.52
N THR A 99 -2.81 14.13 -9.70
CA THR A 99 -3.45 14.46 -10.97
C THR A 99 -4.93 14.11 -10.95
N PHE A 100 -5.27 12.92 -10.47
CA PHE A 100 -6.66 12.50 -10.29
C PHE A 100 -7.42 13.44 -9.36
N LEU A 101 -6.88 13.72 -8.16
CA LEU A 101 -7.52 14.60 -7.18
C LEU A 101 -7.70 16.03 -7.70
N VAL A 102 -6.77 16.56 -8.49
CA VAL A 102 -6.92 17.87 -9.15
C VAL A 102 -8.10 17.85 -10.13
N SER A 103 -8.26 16.77 -10.90
CA SER A 103 -9.36 16.63 -11.86
C SER A 103 -10.73 16.32 -11.22
N ALA A 104 -10.73 15.78 -10.01
CA ALA A 104 -11.91 15.29 -9.31
C ALA A 104 -12.02 15.90 -7.89
N PRO A 105 -12.44 17.18 -7.77
CA PRO A 105 -12.37 17.93 -6.51
C PRO A 105 -13.26 17.40 -5.39
N SER A 106 -14.29 16.61 -5.71
CA SER A 106 -15.19 15.96 -4.74
C SER A 106 -14.63 14.67 -4.14
N GLU A 107 -13.53 14.16 -4.67
CA GLU A 107 -13.04 12.82 -4.33
C GLU A 107 -12.02 12.85 -3.19
N VAL A 108 -12.01 11.76 -2.43
CA VAL A 108 -11.04 11.49 -1.36
C VAL A 108 -10.36 10.17 -1.65
N VAL A 109 -9.04 10.13 -1.55
CA VAL A 109 -8.23 8.91 -1.76
C VAL A 109 -7.48 8.56 -0.48
N VAL A 110 -7.51 7.28 -0.12
CA VAL A 110 -6.69 6.70 0.95
C VAL A 110 -5.47 6.03 0.31
N VAL A 111 -4.28 6.42 0.74
CA VAL A 111 -3.00 5.89 0.26
C VAL A 111 -2.30 5.24 1.45
N GLU A 112 -1.99 3.96 1.33
CA GLU A 112 -1.22 3.22 2.34
C GLU A 112 0.19 2.98 1.82
N LEU A 113 1.19 3.59 2.45
CA LEU A 113 2.61 3.43 2.15
C LEU A 113 3.24 2.47 3.16
N THR A 114 3.57 1.27 2.70
CA THR A 114 4.03 0.17 3.57
C THR A 114 5.18 -0.64 2.99
N HIS A 115 5.65 -1.62 3.78
CA HIS A 115 6.71 -2.57 3.47
C HIS A 115 8.02 -1.90 3.07
N PHE A 116 8.47 -0.87 3.81
CA PHE A 116 9.72 -0.12 3.60
C PHE A 116 10.97 -1.01 3.50
N PHE A 117 11.12 -1.71 2.38
CA PHE A 117 12.16 -2.68 2.07
C PHE A 117 13.44 -1.99 1.58
N GLY A 118 14.53 -2.76 1.41
CA GLY A 118 15.81 -2.23 0.94
C GLY A 118 16.67 -1.58 2.03
N ASP A 119 16.30 -1.79 3.30
CA ASP A 119 16.99 -1.30 4.48
C ASP A 119 17.26 0.23 4.39
N PRO A 120 16.21 1.09 4.25
CA PRO A 120 16.38 2.54 4.21
C PRO A 120 16.99 3.08 5.50
N THR A 121 17.73 4.17 5.40
CA THR A 121 18.13 4.96 6.58
C THR A 121 16.96 5.82 7.06
N PRO A 122 16.98 6.31 8.31
CA PRO A 122 15.98 7.27 8.78
C PRO A 122 15.85 8.52 7.89
N ASP A 123 16.97 8.99 7.31
CA ASP A 123 16.97 10.12 6.39
C ASP A 123 16.27 9.78 5.07
N ASP A 124 16.38 8.54 4.58
CA ASP A 124 15.68 8.10 3.37
C ASP A 124 14.16 8.06 3.60
N VAL A 125 13.72 7.62 4.77
CA VAL A 125 12.30 7.63 5.17
C VAL A 125 11.79 9.06 5.35
N GLU A 126 12.59 9.95 5.94
CA GLU A 126 12.25 11.38 6.04
C GLU A 126 12.11 12.03 4.65
N ARG A 127 13.01 11.72 3.70
CA ARG A 127 12.89 12.19 2.30
C ARG A 127 11.64 11.67 1.60
N LEU A 128 11.24 10.42 1.85
CA LEU A 128 9.97 9.90 1.33
C LEU A 128 8.80 10.72 1.85
N ALA A 129 8.77 10.97 3.17
CA ALA A 129 7.68 11.71 3.79
C ALA A 129 7.62 13.18 3.29
N LEU A 130 8.76 13.83 3.15
CA LEU A 130 8.86 15.17 2.55
C LEU A 130 8.33 15.19 1.12
N MET A 131 8.74 14.24 0.28
CA MET A 131 8.25 14.15 -1.11
C MET A 131 6.73 13.97 -1.15
N VAL A 132 6.18 13.04 -0.36
CA VAL A 132 4.74 12.81 -0.27
C VAL A 132 4.01 14.09 0.18
N ASP A 133 4.60 14.82 1.13
CA ASP A 133 4.02 16.06 1.60
C ASP A 133 4.09 17.20 0.56
N GLU A 134 5.17 17.28 -0.22
CA GLU A 134 5.30 18.25 -1.30
C GLU A 134 4.29 18.01 -2.42
N VAL A 135 4.07 16.74 -2.82
CA VAL A 135 3.11 16.36 -3.87
C VAL A 135 1.68 16.70 -3.44
N PHE A 136 1.28 16.28 -2.24
CA PHE A 136 -0.09 16.41 -1.78
C PHE A 136 -0.37 17.78 -1.13
N GLY A 137 0.55 18.27 -0.33
CA GLY A 137 0.51 19.58 0.31
C GLY A 137 -0.76 19.82 1.11
N ASN A 138 -1.48 20.89 0.76
CA ASN A 138 -2.72 21.27 1.43
C ASN A 138 -3.90 20.32 1.14
N MET A 139 -3.73 19.31 0.29
CA MET A 139 -4.74 18.27 0.06
C MET A 139 -4.73 17.20 1.16
N THR A 140 -3.66 17.14 1.96
CA THR A 140 -3.46 16.08 2.95
C THR A 140 -4.39 16.24 4.15
N ALA A 141 -5.23 15.24 4.38
CA ALA A 141 -6.04 15.10 5.58
C ALA A 141 -5.12 14.79 6.76
N ARG A 142 -4.65 15.82 7.49
CA ARG A 142 -3.65 15.65 8.56
C ARG A 142 -4.21 14.93 9.78
N TYR A 143 -3.48 13.93 10.27
CA TYR A 143 -3.76 13.27 11.54
C TYR A 143 -3.56 14.23 12.72
N ARG A 144 -4.55 14.28 13.62
CA ARG A 144 -4.52 15.09 14.84
C ARG A 144 -4.96 14.24 16.02
N ALA A 145 -4.00 13.76 16.80
CA ALA A 145 -4.27 12.92 17.97
C ALA A 145 -5.30 13.58 18.92
N GLY A 146 -6.30 12.80 19.34
CA GLY A 146 -7.33 13.25 20.29
C GLY A 146 -8.40 14.19 19.71
N LYS A 147 -8.44 14.40 18.39
CA LYS A 147 -9.57 15.05 17.70
C LYS A 147 -10.43 13.99 16.99
N SER A 148 -11.64 14.40 16.59
CA SER A 148 -12.59 13.62 15.80
C SER A 148 -11.90 12.70 14.79
N SER A 149 -12.27 11.42 14.81
CA SER A 149 -11.74 10.40 13.90
C SER A 149 -11.98 10.79 12.43
N LEU A 150 -11.11 10.33 11.52
CA LEU A 150 -11.31 10.44 10.07
C LEU A 150 -12.74 10.04 9.68
N PHE A 151 -13.28 9.05 10.39
CA PHE A 151 -14.54 8.38 10.13
C PHE A 151 -15.76 9.08 10.75
N GLU A 152 -15.55 10.16 11.50
CA GLU A 152 -16.63 11.04 11.96
C GLU A 152 -17.02 12.09 10.91
N ARG A 153 -16.16 12.29 9.89
CA ARG A 153 -16.42 13.22 8.80
C ARG A 153 -16.96 12.48 7.59
N THR A 154 -17.94 13.10 6.94
CA THR A 154 -18.41 12.68 5.63
C THR A 154 -17.35 13.00 4.56
N VAL A 155 -17.38 12.27 3.46
CA VAL A 155 -16.53 12.55 2.28
C VAL A 155 -16.77 13.99 1.77
N GLY A 156 -18.00 14.50 1.85
CA GLY A 156 -18.33 15.88 1.49
C GLY A 156 -17.60 16.91 2.35
N GLU A 157 -17.64 16.76 3.67
CA GLU A 157 -16.92 17.66 4.61
C GLU A 157 -15.40 17.58 4.45
N MET A 158 -14.87 16.42 4.05
CA MET A 158 -13.46 16.26 3.71
C MET A 158 -13.10 17.03 2.43
N ALA A 159 -13.88 16.85 1.37
CA ALA A 159 -13.67 17.54 0.09
C ALA A 159 -13.78 19.07 0.23
N GLU A 160 -14.79 19.56 0.95
CA GLU A 160 -14.98 21.00 1.22
C GLU A 160 -13.81 21.64 1.97
N ALA A 161 -13.20 20.90 2.90
CA ALA A 161 -12.02 21.34 3.63
C ALA A 161 -10.70 21.15 2.85
N ASN A 162 -10.77 20.61 1.63
CA ASN A 162 -9.63 20.16 0.84
C ASN A 162 -8.79 19.04 1.52
N ASP A 163 -9.35 18.31 2.48
CA ASP A 163 -8.73 17.14 3.12
C ASP A 163 -8.97 15.88 2.25
N ARG A 164 -8.33 15.81 1.09
CA ARG A 164 -8.69 14.89 0.00
C ARG A 164 -7.73 13.71 -0.20
N VAL A 165 -6.61 13.69 0.52
CA VAL A 165 -5.73 12.52 0.57
C VAL A 165 -5.41 12.14 2.01
N VAL A 166 -5.69 10.88 2.35
CA VAL A 166 -5.37 10.28 3.63
C VAL A 166 -4.14 9.41 3.41
N VAL A 167 -3.00 9.88 3.89
CA VAL A 167 -1.74 9.11 3.83
C VAL A 167 -1.60 8.32 5.12
N VAL A 168 -1.64 7.00 5.03
CA VAL A 168 -1.24 6.08 6.10
C VAL A 168 0.20 5.67 5.85
N PHE A 169 1.06 5.93 6.82
CA PHE A 169 2.50 5.81 6.67
C PHE A 169 3.06 4.80 7.66
N GLU A 170 3.89 3.87 7.20
CA GLU A 170 4.38 2.76 8.03
C GLU A 170 5.26 3.21 9.20
N ASP A 171 6.11 4.21 9.01
CA ASP A 171 6.95 4.76 10.08
C ASP A 171 6.16 5.81 10.87
N ASP A 172 5.62 5.42 12.02
CA ASP A 172 4.77 6.27 12.86
C ASP A 172 5.51 7.53 13.36
N ASP A 173 6.82 7.47 13.56
CA ASP A 173 7.59 8.60 14.09
C ASP A 173 7.83 9.67 13.03
N VAL A 174 8.26 9.27 11.83
CA VAL A 174 8.38 10.15 10.66
C VAL A 174 7.00 10.64 10.25
N GLY A 175 6.03 9.73 10.09
CA GLY A 175 4.68 10.05 9.68
C GLY A 175 4.02 11.10 10.57
N ARG A 176 4.20 11.00 11.89
CA ARG A 176 3.71 12.01 12.85
C ARG A 176 4.32 13.40 12.64
N ARG A 177 5.60 13.52 12.27
CA ARG A 177 6.24 14.83 11.98
C ARG A 177 5.60 15.53 10.78
N HIS A 178 5.12 14.74 9.82
CA HIS A 178 4.42 15.21 8.62
C HIS A 178 2.89 15.18 8.78
N GLY A 179 2.37 14.83 9.96
CA GLY A 179 0.93 14.72 10.20
C GLY A 179 0.23 13.67 9.34
N PHE A 180 0.93 12.62 8.93
CA PHE A 180 0.35 11.43 8.31
C PHE A 180 -0.31 10.54 9.36
N TRP A 181 -1.22 9.69 8.89
CA TRP A 181 -1.93 8.74 9.73
C TRP A 181 -1.01 7.58 10.11
N PRO A 182 -1.05 7.15 11.38
CA PRO A 182 -0.19 6.06 11.85
C PRO A 182 -0.58 4.74 11.17
N ARG A 183 0.37 3.80 11.09
CA ARG A 183 0.17 2.49 10.47
C ARG A 183 -1.08 1.78 11.01
N LYS A 184 -1.32 1.89 12.32
CA LYS A 184 -2.48 1.28 12.99
C LYS A 184 -3.84 1.76 12.46
N THR A 185 -3.90 2.89 11.76
CA THR A 185 -5.13 3.40 11.13
C THR A 185 -5.68 2.44 10.10
N ILE A 186 -4.85 1.62 9.45
CA ILE A 186 -5.33 0.55 8.57
C ILE A 186 -4.76 -0.77 9.08
N THR A 187 -5.64 -1.60 9.64
CA THR A 187 -5.29 -2.97 10.01
C THR A 187 -5.53 -3.87 8.80
N ASN A 188 -4.45 -4.47 8.30
CA ASN A 188 -4.48 -5.40 7.18
C ASN A 188 -4.07 -6.79 7.66
N THR A 189 -5.00 -7.74 7.59
CA THR A 189 -4.76 -9.16 7.90
C THR A 189 -5.40 -10.05 6.84
N TYR A 190 -4.93 -11.30 6.76
CA TYR A 190 -5.49 -12.32 5.88
C TYR A 190 -5.16 -13.71 6.44
N ALA A 191 -5.99 -14.71 6.13
CA ALA A 191 -5.91 -16.04 6.72
C ALA A 191 -4.63 -16.81 6.40
N ASN A 192 -3.91 -16.41 5.35
CA ASN A 192 -2.70 -17.05 4.84
C ASN A 192 -2.84 -18.58 4.64
N THR A 193 -3.98 -18.98 4.08
CA THR A 193 -4.32 -20.39 3.81
C THR A 193 -5.25 -20.45 2.59
N ASP A 194 -5.13 -21.51 1.81
CA ASP A 194 -6.06 -21.86 0.73
C ASP A 194 -7.14 -22.84 1.19
N ASN A 195 -7.10 -23.30 2.45
CA ASN A 195 -8.13 -24.11 3.05
C ASN A 195 -9.38 -23.26 3.36
N PHE A 196 -10.51 -23.62 2.75
CA PHE A 196 -11.77 -22.88 2.89
C PHE A 196 -12.25 -22.77 4.34
N SER A 197 -12.17 -23.85 5.12
CA SER A 197 -12.64 -23.87 6.51
C SER A 197 -11.79 -22.96 7.39
N ASP A 198 -10.46 -23.01 7.22
CA ASP A 198 -9.53 -22.17 7.98
C ASP A 198 -9.70 -20.69 7.60
N MET A 199 -9.88 -20.39 6.30
CA MET A 199 -10.14 -19.04 5.82
C MET A 199 -11.48 -18.50 6.37
N MET A 200 -12.53 -19.32 6.39
CA MET A 200 -13.84 -18.94 6.94
C MET A 200 -13.76 -18.67 8.44
N ALA A 201 -13.10 -19.56 9.19
CA ALA A 201 -12.91 -19.41 10.63
C ALA A 201 -12.13 -18.13 10.96
N PHE A 202 -11.00 -17.90 10.28
CA PHE A 202 -10.20 -16.69 10.44
C PHE A 202 -11.01 -15.41 10.21
N ASN A 203 -11.75 -15.34 9.09
CA ASN A 203 -12.55 -14.15 8.77
C ASN A 203 -13.70 -13.93 9.75
N HIS A 204 -14.31 -15.02 10.24
CA HIS A 204 -15.34 -14.93 11.28
C HIS A 204 -14.76 -14.34 12.58
N ASP A 205 -13.59 -14.80 13.01
CA ASP A 205 -12.93 -14.30 14.22
C ASP A 205 -12.51 -12.84 14.08
N VAL A 206 -11.97 -12.45 12.93
CA VAL A 206 -11.58 -11.07 12.62
C VAL A 206 -12.79 -10.12 12.66
N VAL A 207 -13.92 -10.49 12.05
CA VAL A 207 -15.15 -9.67 12.07
C VAL A 207 -15.77 -9.64 13.47
N SER A 208 -15.75 -10.76 14.20
CA SER A 208 -16.27 -10.83 15.57
C SER A 208 -15.47 -9.93 16.52
N ALA A 209 -14.14 -9.94 16.41
CA ALA A 209 -13.26 -9.07 17.18
C ALA A 209 -13.45 -7.58 16.83
N PHE A 210 -13.71 -7.24 15.56
CA PHE A 210 -14.04 -5.88 15.16
C PHE A 210 -15.35 -5.37 15.77
N ASN A 211 -16.35 -6.24 15.87
CA ASN A 211 -17.63 -5.92 16.48
C ASN A 211 -17.57 -5.88 18.02
N ASP A 212 -16.46 -6.31 18.62
CA ASP A 212 -16.21 -6.11 20.05
C ASP A 212 -15.83 -4.63 20.30
N VAL A 213 -16.27 -4.09 21.43
CA VAL A 213 -16.27 -2.65 21.74
C VAL A 213 -14.87 -2.05 22.01
N ASN A 214 -13.81 -2.84 21.89
CA ASN A 214 -12.44 -2.46 22.21
C ASN A 214 -11.62 -1.96 21.00
N TYR A 215 -12.23 -1.78 19.83
CA TYR A 215 -11.52 -1.33 18.63
C TYR A 215 -11.26 0.19 18.64
N ASP A 216 -10.12 0.61 18.11
CA ASP A 216 -9.76 2.03 17.99
C ASP A 216 -10.70 2.69 16.98
N ALA A 217 -11.50 3.67 17.43
CA ALA A 217 -12.44 4.42 16.59
C ALA A 217 -11.77 5.19 15.44
N SER A 218 -10.43 5.27 15.44
CA SER A 218 -9.61 5.86 14.39
C SER A 218 -8.90 4.84 13.49
N ALA A 219 -9.30 3.57 13.54
CA ALA A 219 -8.78 2.51 12.68
C ALA A 219 -9.85 1.93 11.73
N ILE A 220 -9.40 1.54 10.52
CA ILE A 220 -10.12 0.75 9.54
C ILE A 220 -9.57 -0.66 9.56
N LEU A 221 -10.47 -1.65 9.61
CA LEU A 221 -10.11 -3.02 9.38
C LEU A 221 -10.39 -3.40 7.91
N LYS A 222 -9.34 -3.80 7.19
CA LYS A 222 -9.48 -4.35 5.84
C LYS A 222 -10.00 -5.78 5.94
N THR A 223 -11.22 -6.02 5.46
CA THR A 223 -11.76 -7.37 5.31
C THR A 223 -11.19 -7.99 4.03
N SER A 224 -10.28 -8.95 4.19
CA SER A 224 -9.63 -9.63 3.06
C SER A 224 -10.41 -10.88 2.68
N TRP A 225 -11.09 -10.85 1.52
CA TRP A 225 -11.65 -12.03 0.89
C TRP A 225 -10.79 -12.39 -0.31
N THR A 226 -9.91 -13.39 -0.17
CA THR A 226 -9.15 -13.90 -1.30
C THR A 226 -10.06 -14.84 -2.10
N LEU A 227 -10.79 -14.30 -3.07
CA LEU A 227 -11.52 -15.09 -4.06
C LEU A 227 -10.60 -15.35 -5.25
N THR A 228 -9.81 -16.41 -5.18
CA THR A 228 -9.00 -16.87 -6.31
C THR A 228 -9.89 -17.68 -7.26
N THR A 229 -9.79 -17.45 -8.56
CA THR A 229 -10.48 -18.28 -9.56
C THR A 229 -10.00 -19.73 -9.45
N GLN A 230 -10.91 -20.69 -9.38
CA GLN A 230 -10.55 -22.10 -9.60
C GLN A 230 -10.03 -22.24 -11.03
N ALA A 231 -8.86 -22.85 -11.17
CA ALA A 231 -8.32 -23.31 -12.45
C ALA A 231 -8.92 -24.67 -12.81
#